data_AF-A0A349CS20-F1
#
_entry.id   AF-A0A349CS20-F1
#
_cell.length_a   1.000
_cell.length_b   1.000
_cell.length_c   1.000
_cell.angle_alpha   90.00
_cell.angle_beta   90.00
_cell.angle_gamma   90.00
#
_symmetry.space_group_name_H-M   'P 1'
#
loop_
_entity.id
_entity.type
_entity.pdbx_description
1 polymer ?
#
loop_
_entity_poly.entity_id
_entity_poly.type
_entity_poly.pdbx_seq_one_letter_code
_entity_poly.pdbx_strand_id
1 'polypeptide(L)'
;IGTKFDQPLFGLVGPSGEPEGFDVEIGKIIAAQLGIAEEDIEWVETVSANREPFIENGQVDIVVATYTINDARKEVVSFAGPYYMAGQSILVLADNEDIASEEDLVGQPVCSVTGSTPAAMLEEIGAEPVLTDTYSNCLEPLRNGQVVAVSTDNVILAGLAAQNEGEFKVVGEPFT
;
A
#
# COMPACT_ATOMS: atom_id res chain seq x y z
N ILE A 1 -15.63 6.65 5.24
CA ILE A 1 -14.63 5.56 5.30
C ILE A 1 -13.38 5.98 4.54
N GLY A 2 -12.21 5.91 5.17
CA GLY A 2 -10.92 6.17 4.53
C GLY A 2 -10.38 4.95 3.79
N THR A 3 -9.97 5.10 2.52
CA THR A 3 -9.38 4.02 1.72
C THR A 3 -8.30 4.53 0.75
N LYS A 4 -7.59 3.62 0.06
CA LYS A 4 -6.60 3.94 -0.98
C LYS A 4 -7.27 4.17 -2.31
N PHE A 5 -6.70 5.05 -3.13
CA PHE A 5 -7.18 5.31 -4.50
C PHE A 5 -6.19 4.87 -5.58
N ASP A 6 -4.99 4.41 -5.20
CA ASP A 6 -3.86 4.12 -6.10
C ASP A 6 -3.37 2.66 -6.07
N GLN A 7 -4.06 1.78 -5.33
CA GLN A 7 -3.64 0.40 -5.10
C GLN A 7 -4.59 -0.58 -5.79
N PRO A 8 -4.22 -1.08 -6.99
CA PRO A 8 -5.05 -2.02 -7.71
C PRO A 8 -5.31 -3.27 -6.86
N LEU A 9 -6.48 -3.89 -7.03
CA LEU A 9 -7.01 -5.01 -6.23
C LEU A 9 -7.51 -4.65 -4.82
N PHE A 10 -7.01 -3.59 -4.18
CA PHE A 10 -7.36 -3.24 -2.80
C PHE A 10 -8.22 -1.97 -2.71
N GLY A 11 -7.67 -0.84 -3.11
CA GLY A 11 -8.36 0.44 -3.13
C GLY A 11 -7.87 1.25 -4.31
N LEU A 12 -8.71 1.35 -5.33
CA LEU A 12 -8.42 2.03 -6.58
C LEU A 12 -9.62 2.86 -7.00
N VAL A 13 -9.40 4.12 -7.40
CA VAL A 13 -10.45 4.88 -8.09
C VAL A 13 -10.24 4.75 -9.59
N GLY A 14 -11.15 4.00 -10.23
CA GLY A 14 -11.20 3.84 -11.67
C GLY A 14 -11.92 4.98 -12.38
N PRO A 15 -12.16 4.84 -13.70
CA PRO A 15 -12.88 5.85 -14.50
C PRO A 15 -14.31 6.14 -14.06
N SER A 16 -14.93 5.25 -13.26
CA SER A 16 -16.24 5.47 -12.64
C SER A 16 -16.24 6.63 -11.65
N GLY A 17 -15.06 6.98 -11.09
CA GLY A 17 -14.92 7.95 -10.02
C GLY A 17 -15.27 7.42 -8.62
N GLU A 18 -15.67 6.15 -8.53
CA GLU A 18 -15.92 5.46 -7.26
C GLU A 18 -14.77 4.50 -6.95
N PRO A 19 -14.35 4.39 -5.68
CA PRO A 19 -13.32 3.44 -5.30
C PRO A 19 -13.85 2.01 -5.39
N GLU A 20 -12.99 1.10 -5.84
CA GLU A 20 -13.23 -0.34 -5.90
C GLU A 20 -12.03 -1.14 -5.35
N GLY A 21 -12.28 -2.40 -5.03
CA GLY A 21 -11.27 -3.35 -4.57
C GLY A 21 -11.58 -3.97 -3.22
N PHE A 22 -10.68 -4.83 -2.76
CA PHE A 22 -10.87 -5.63 -1.55
C PHE A 22 -11.12 -4.79 -0.29
N ASP A 23 -10.37 -3.69 -0.09
CA ASP A 23 -10.56 -2.80 1.06
C ASP A 23 -11.91 -2.08 1.02
N VAL A 24 -12.35 -1.71 -0.18
CA VAL A 24 -13.66 -1.08 -0.39
C VAL A 24 -14.78 -2.06 -0.03
N GLU A 25 -14.68 -3.31 -0.47
CA GLU A 25 -15.67 -4.35 -0.15
C GLU A 25 -15.69 -4.68 1.36
N ILE A 26 -14.54 -4.68 2.03
CA ILE A 26 -14.48 -4.80 3.50
C ILE A 26 -15.17 -3.60 4.17
N GLY A 27 -14.94 -2.37 3.69
CA GLY A 27 -15.62 -1.19 4.19
C GLY A 27 -17.15 -1.26 4.03
N LYS A 28 -17.63 -1.72 2.87
CA LYS A 28 -19.06 -1.97 2.61
C LYS A 28 -19.65 -3.03 3.53
N ILE A 29 -18.95 -4.15 3.74
CA ILE A 29 -19.38 -5.20 4.67
C ILE A 29 -19.54 -4.65 6.09
N ILE A 30 -18.58 -3.84 6.55
CA ILE A 30 -18.65 -3.21 7.88
C ILE A 30 -19.85 -2.25 7.96
N ALA A 31 -20.02 -1.37 6.97
CA ALA A 31 -21.14 -0.43 6.90
C ALA A 31 -22.50 -1.15 6.90
N ALA A 32 -22.65 -2.20 6.11
CA ALA A 32 -23.86 -3.01 6.04
C ALA A 32 -24.21 -3.66 7.38
N GLN A 33 -23.22 -4.16 8.13
CA GLN A 33 -23.43 -4.71 9.48
C GLN A 33 -23.87 -3.66 10.50
N LEU A 34 -23.55 -2.38 10.25
CA LEU A 34 -24.03 -1.23 11.02
C LEU A 34 -25.39 -0.70 10.54
N GLY A 35 -25.96 -1.28 9.48
CA GLY A 35 -27.22 -0.83 8.89
C GLY A 35 -27.11 0.41 8.00
N ILE A 36 -25.90 0.73 7.52
CA ILE A 36 -25.62 1.83 6.60
C ILE A 36 -25.65 1.29 5.17
N ALA A 37 -26.40 1.94 4.27
CA ALA A 37 -26.46 1.55 2.87
C ALA A 37 -25.18 1.95 2.12
N GLU A 38 -24.86 1.27 1.01
CA GLU A 38 -23.62 1.54 0.26
C GLU A 38 -23.58 2.98 -0.28
N GLU A 39 -24.73 3.50 -0.72
CA GLU A 39 -24.89 4.88 -1.21
C GLU A 39 -24.69 5.96 -0.14
N ASP A 40 -24.79 5.59 1.14
CA ASP A 40 -24.57 6.49 2.28
C ASP A 40 -23.11 6.51 2.74
N ILE A 41 -22.23 5.73 2.09
CA ILE A 41 -20.79 5.70 2.40
C ILE A 41 -20.08 6.86 1.71
N GLU A 42 -19.56 7.80 2.50
CA GLU A 42 -18.61 8.80 2.02
C GLU A 42 -17.19 8.23 2.00
N TRP A 43 -16.59 8.12 0.82
CA TRP A 43 -15.21 7.65 0.66
C TRP A 43 -14.20 8.81 0.68
N VAL A 44 -13.12 8.64 1.44
CA VAL A 44 -12.06 9.65 1.57
C VAL A 44 -10.72 9.01 1.22
N GLU A 45 -10.00 9.58 0.25
CA GLU A 45 -8.64 9.13 -0.07
C GLU A 45 -7.75 9.26 1.16
N THR A 46 -7.15 8.15 1.59
CA THR A 46 -6.34 8.07 2.80
C THR A 46 -4.98 7.45 2.47
N VAL A 47 -4.05 8.30 2.01
CA VAL A 47 -2.64 7.93 1.84
C VAL A 47 -2.01 7.51 3.17
N SER A 48 -0.86 6.81 3.12
CA SER A 48 -0.34 6.07 4.28
C SER A 48 0.00 6.97 5.46
N ALA A 49 0.49 8.18 5.20
CA ALA A 49 0.81 9.17 6.22
C ALA A 49 -0.43 9.83 6.88
N ASN A 50 -1.62 9.68 6.29
CA ASN A 50 -2.83 10.37 6.74
C ASN A 50 -3.79 9.50 7.55
N ARG A 51 -3.52 8.20 7.69
CA ARG A 51 -4.46 7.24 8.33
C ARG A 51 -4.76 7.62 9.77
N GLU A 52 -3.73 7.83 10.59
CA GLU A 52 -3.87 8.19 12.00
C GLU A 52 -4.45 9.61 12.15
N PRO A 53 -3.92 10.66 11.49
CA PRO A 53 -4.49 12.00 11.59
C PRO A 53 -5.96 12.09 11.14
N PHE A 54 -6.38 11.32 10.13
CA PHE A 54 -7.76 11.38 9.66
C PHE A 54 -8.73 10.75 10.65
N ILE A 55 -8.32 9.70 11.36
CA ILE A 55 -9.10 9.10 12.45
C ILE A 55 -9.15 10.08 13.64
N GLU A 56 -8.00 10.59 14.08
CA GLU A 56 -7.90 11.46 15.26
C GLU A 56 -8.69 12.77 15.10
N ASN A 57 -8.69 13.35 13.90
CA ASN A 57 -9.41 14.59 13.61
C ASN A 57 -10.89 14.37 13.24
N GLY A 58 -11.36 13.12 13.21
CA GLY A 58 -12.73 12.79 12.83
C GLY A 58 -13.05 13.07 11.35
N GLN A 59 -12.05 13.09 10.49
CA GLN A 59 -12.23 13.22 9.04
C GLN A 59 -12.78 11.93 8.43
N VAL A 60 -12.48 10.78 9.04
CA VAL A 60 -13.06 9.48 8.71
C VAL A 60 -13.41 8.72 9.98
N ASP A 61 -14.49 7.94 9.96
CA ASP A 61 -14.88 7.11 11.11
C ASP A 61 -14.01 5.86 11.26
N ILE A 62 -13.61 5.27 10.12
CA ILE A 62 -12.74 4.10 10.03
C ILE A 62 -11.83 4.22 8.80
N VAL A 63 -10.70 3.52 8.85
CA VAL A 63 -9.78 3.35 7.72
C VAL A 63 -9.69 1.89 7.35
N VAL A 64 -9.90 1.59 6.06
CA VAL A 64 -9.66 0.27 5.44
C VAL A 64 -8.77 0.52 4.22
N ALA A 65 -7.46 0.37 4.41
CA ALA A 65 -6.43 0.91 3.51
C ALA A 65 -5.06 0.21 3.66
N THR A 66 -5.03 -1.12 3.47
CA THR A 66 -3.85 -1.99 3.66
C THR A 66 -3.08 -1.64 4.93
N TYR A 67 -3.80 -1.58 6.06
CA TYR A 67 -3.30 -0.92 7.25
C TYR A 67 -2.65 -1.91 8.23
N THR A 68 -1.33 -2.03 8.18
CA THR A 68 -0.57 -2.96 9.05
C THR A 68 -0.80 -2.66 10.53
N ILE A 69 -1.17 -3.68 11.28
CA ILE A 69 -1.33 -3.63 12.74
C ILE A 69 0.06 -3.74 13.37
N ASN A 70 0.47 -2.74 14.16
CA ASN A 70 1.70 -2.79 14.95
C ASN A 70 1.52 -2.05 16.28
N ASP A 71 2.47 -2.21 17.21
CA ASP A 71 2.31 -1.69 18.57
C ASP A 71 2.37 -0.15 18.63
N ALA A 72 3.24 0.48 17.82
CA ALA A 72 3.29 1.95 17.73
C ALA A 72 1.95 2.55 17.27
N ARG A 73 1.28 1.93 16.29
CA ARG A 73 -0.04 2.38 15.82
C ARG A 73 -1.15 2.14 16.84
N LYS A 74 -1.06 1.08 17.65
CA LYS A 74 -2.04 0.81 18.73
C LYS A 74 -2.00 1.86 19.85
N GLU A 75 -0.93 2.65 19.95
CA GLU A 75 -0.85 3.75 20.91
C GLU A 75 -1.74 4.94 20.50
N VAL A 76 -2.03 5.10 19.21
CA VAL A 76 -2.76 6.24 18.65
C VAL A 76 -4.15 5.88 18.10
N VAL A 77 -4.34 4.65 17.60
CA VAL A 77 -5.62 4.19 17.05
C VAL A 77 -5.96 2.77 17.51
N SER A 78 -7.24 2.41 17.43
CA SER A 78 -7.71 1.04 17.69
C SER A 78 -7.86 0.23 16.41
N PHE A 79 -7.58 -1.07 16.48
CA PHE A 79 -7.79 -2.02 15.38
C PHE A 79 -8.87 -3.03 15.75
N ALA A 80 -9.82 -3.27 14.83
CA ALA A 80 -10.86 -4.28 15.00
C ALA A 80 -10.33 -5.72 14.85
N GLY A 81 -9.27 -5.89 14.06
CA GLY A 81 -8.64 -7.18 13.79
C GLY A 81 -8.01 -7.21 12.39
N PRO A 82 -7.19 -8.23 12.09
CA PRO A 82 -6.68 -8.41 10.74
C PRO A 82 -7.81 -8.89 9.83
N TYR A 83 -7.91 -8.29 8.65
CA TYR A 83 -8.83 -8.74 7.59
C TYR A 83 -8.08 -9.36 6.39
N TYR A 84 -6.74 -9.20 6.35
CA TYR A 84 -5.86 -9.79 5.36
C TYR A 84 -4.45 -9.99 5.95
N MET A 85 -3.75 -11.04 5.53
CA MET A 85 -2.34 -11.28 5.87
C MET A 85 -1.50 -11.10 4.61
N ALA A 86 -0.69 -10.05 4.59
CA ALA A 86 0.28 -9.76 3.53
C ALA A 86 1.69 -9.73 4.12
N GLY A 87 2.69 -9.77 3.25
CA GLY A 87 4.09 -9.53 3.62
C GLY A 87 4.77 -8.67 2.56
N GLN A 88 5.75 -7.89 2.99
CA GLN A 88 6.53 -7.01 2.13
C GLN A 88 7.35 -7.81 1.13
N SER A 89 7.35 -7.37 -0.13
CA SER A 89 8.07 -7.98 -1.25
C SER A 89 8.66 -6.87 -2.15
N ILE A 90 9.11 -7.23 -3.35
CA ILE A 90 9.92 -6.37 -4.21
C ILE A 90 9.34 -6.41 -5.63
N LEU A 91 9.17 -5.24 -6.24
CA LEU A 91 8.78 -5.08 -7.63
C LEU A 91 9.92 -4.43 -8.41
N VAL A 92 10.29 -5.03 -9.52
CA VAL A 92 11.39 -4.60 -10.39
C VAL A 92 10.93 -4.57 -11.85
N LEU A 93 11.75 -3.99 -12.73
CA LEU A 93 11.55 -4.12 -14.17
C LEU A 93 11.55 -5.60 -14.59
N ALA A 94 10.72 -5.95 -15.57
CA ALA A 94 10.54 -7.33 -16.00
C ALA A 94 11.86 -8.02 -16.43
N ASP A 95 12.80 -7.26 -16.99
CA ASP A 95 14.11 -7.72 -17.45
C ASP A 95 15.23 -7.58 -16.41
N ASN A 96 14.94 -7.08 -15.20
CA ASN A 96 15.92 -6.98 -14.12
C ASN A 96 16.24 -8.38 -13.55
N GLU A 97 17.50 -8.78 -13.58
CA GLU A 97 17.98 -10.06 -13.03
C GLU A 97 18.93 -9.86 -11.82
N ASP A 98 19.13 -8.61 -11.40
CA ASP A 98 20.11 -8.24 -10.37
C ASP A 98 19.51 -8.25 -8.96
N ILE A 99 18.19 -8.05 -8.84
CA ILE A 99 17.48 -8.00 -7.56
C ILE A 99 16.54 -9.22 -7.45
N ALA A 100 16.77 -10.07 -6.46
CA ALA A 100 15.98 -11.27 -6.21
C ALA A 100 15.49 -11.39 -4.76
N SER A 101 16.15 -10.73 -3.80
CA SER A 101 15.75 -10.73 -2.39
C SER A 101 16.06 -9.40 -1.68
N GLU A 102 15.67 -9.30 -0.41
CA GLU A 102 15.90 -8.15 0.44
C GLU A 102 17.38 -7.81 0.62
N GLU A 103 18.28 -8.81 0.58
CA GLU A 103 19.72 -8.59 0.67
C GLU A 103 20.28 -7.78 -0.50
N ASP A 104 19.66 -7.87 -1.68
CA ASP A 104 20.09 -7.13 -2.86
C ASP A 104 19.71 -5.64 -2.79
N LEU A 105 18.85 -5.26 -1.84
CA LEU A 105 18.40 -3.88 -1.64
C LEU A 105 19.37 -3.03 -0.80
N VAL A 106 20.35 -3.66 -0.12
CA VAL A 106 21.26 -2.95 0.78
C VAL A 106 22.07 -1.91 0.02
N GLY A 107 22.00 -0.65 0.47
CA GLY A 107 22.65 0.49 -0.16
C GLY A 107 22.07 0.89 -1.52
N GLN A 108 20.93 0.32 -1.92
CA GLN A 108 20.27 0.64 -3.19
C GLN A 108 19.13 1.66 -3.00
N PRO A 109 18.87 2.52 -4.00
CA PRO A 109 17.70 3.40 -3.99
C PRO A 109 16.44 2.57 -4.26
N VAL A 110 15.55 2.48 -3.28
CA VAL A 110 14.30 1.69 -3.37
C VAL A 110 13.09 2.59 -3.10
N CYS A 111 12.13 2.62 -4.01
CA CYS A 111 10.93 3.44 -3.81
C CYS A 111 9.97 2.79 -2.81
N SER A 112 9.42 3.62 -1.91
CA SER A 112 8.30 3.26 -1.05
C SER A 112 7.48 4.50 -0.69
N VAL A 113 6.48 4.33 0.16
CA VAL A 113 5.53 5.40 0.50
C VAL A 113 5.77 5.94 1.90
N THR A 114 5.69 7.27 2.02
CA THR A 114 5.82 8.00 3.29
C THR A 114 4.82 7.50 4.33
N GLY A 115 5.30 7.24 5.55
CA GLY A 115 4.46 6.76 6.66
C GLY A 115 4.03 5.29 6.55
N SER A 116 4.58 4.54 5.58
CA SER A 116 4.34 3.10 5.44
C SER A 116 5.30 2.28 6.32
N THR A 117 4.87 1.09 6.73
CA THR A 117 5.72 0.10 7.40
C THR A 117 6.84 -0.42 6.48
N PRO A 118 6.59 -0.65 5.17
CA PRO A 118 7.65 -0.98 4.21
C PRO A 118 8.80 0.02 4.14
N ALA A 119 8.50 1.32 4.19
CA ALA A 119 9.54 2.34 4.20
C ALA A 119 10.47 2.22 5.41
N ALA A 120 9.92 2.01 6.61
CA ALA A 120 10.71 1.80 7.82
C ALA A 120 11.55 0.51 7.76
N MET A 121 10.98 -0.56 7.19
CA MET A 121 11.71 -1.83 7.01
C MET A 121 12.89 -1.69 6.04
N LEU A 122 12.75 -0.89 4.97
CA LEU A 122 13.86 -0.59 4.06
C LEU A 122 15.02 0.10 4.78
N GLU A 123 14.74 1.05 5.67
CA GLU A 123 15.77 1.70 6.50
C GLU A 123 16.46 0.69 7.44
N GLU A 124 15.68 -0.22 8.04
CA GLU A 124 16.20 -1.24 8.96
C GLU A 124 17.17 -2.22 8.29
N ILE A 125 16.86 -2.66 7.07
CA ILE A 125 17.74 -3.56 6.30
C ILE A 125 18.91 -2.83 5.63
N GLY A 126 18.95 -1.50 5.70
CA GLY A 126 20.04 -0.68 5.15
C GLY A 126 19.90 -0.35 3.66
N ALA A 127 18.69 -0.39 3.10
CA ALA A 127 18.38 0.20 1.79
C ALA A 127 18.28 1.73 1.89
N GLU A 128 18.28 2.42 0.74
CA GLU A 128 18.10 3.87 0.66
C GLU A 128 16.68 4.18 0.16
N PRO A 129 15.68 4.40 1.04
CA PRO A 129 14.32 4.62 0.61
C PRO A 129 14.15 5.96 -0.12
N VAL A 130 13.56 5.91 -1.31
CA VAL A 130 13.08 7.08 -2.06
C VAL A 130 11.57 7.17 -1.83
N LEU A 131 11.15 8.15 -1.04
CA LEU A 131 9.78 8.24 -0.57
C LEU A 131 8.89 9.05 -1.52
N THR A 132 7.71 8.50 -1.80
CA THR A 132 6.60 9.15 -2.49
C THR A 132 5.38 9.21 -1.57
N ASP A 133 4.30 9.84 -2.04
CA ASP A 133 2.99 9.92 -1.37
C ASP A 133 2.07 8.72 -1.67
N THR A 134 2.20 8.12 -2.87
CA THR A 134 1.40 6.98 -3.36
C THR A 134 2.31 5.94 -4.04
N TYR A 135 1.93 4.66 -4.03
CA TYR A 135 2.75 3.61 -4.67
C TYR A 135 2.75 3.73 -6.19
N SER A 136 1.66 4.23 -6.78
CA SER A 136 1.62 4.54 -8.23
C SER A 136 2.73 5.53 -8.63
N ASN A 137 3.09 6.48 -7.76
CA ASN A 137 4.16 7.44 -8.01
C ASN A 137 5.57 6.82 -7.96
N CYS A 138 5.72 5.57 -7.53
CA CYS A 138 6.99 4.84 -7.61
C CYS A 138 7.27 4.24 -9.00
N LEU A 139 6.28 4.12 -9.88
CA LEU A 139 6.44 3.43 -11.16
C LEU A 139 7.33 4.20 -12.15
N GLU A 140 7.18 5.52 -12.23
CA GLU A 140 8.01 6.35 -13.12
C GLU A 140 9.49 6.42 -12.69
N PRO A 141 9.83 6.61 -11.39
CA PRO A 141 11.20 6.46 -10.91
C PRO A 141 11.81 5.10 -11.25
N LEU A 142 11.03 4.01 -11.15
CA LEU A 142 11.49 2.66 -11.51
C LEU A 142 11.74 2.54 -13.02
N ARG A 143 10.79 2.99 -13.86
CA ARG A 143 10.93 2.99 -15.34
C ARG A 143 12.17 3.73 -15.81
N ASN A 144 12.49 4.85 -15.17
CA ASN A 144 13.60 5.71 -15.55
C ASN A 144 14.92 5.36 -14.85
N GLY A 145 14.96 4.29 -14.04
CA GLY A 145 16.16 3.82 -13.35
C GLY A 145 16.63 4.75 -12.22
N GLN A 146 15.77 5.60 -11.69
CA GLN A 146 16.07 6.43 -10.51
C GLN A 146 16.06 5.62 -9.22
N VAL A 147 15.27 4.54 -9.20
CA VAL A 147 15.26 3.51 -8.16
C VAL A 147 15.44 2.15 -8.83
N VAL A 148 16.01 1.17 -8.11
CA VAL A 148 16.19 -0.18 -8.65
C VAL A 148 14.98 -1.08 -8.40
N ALA A 149 14.14 -0.72 -7.42
CA ALA A 149 12.96 -1.49 -7.03
C ALA A 149 11.89 -0.60 -6.37
N VAL A 150 10.67 -1.12 -6.29
CA VAL A 150 9.61 -0.66 -5.39
C VAL A 150 9.37 -1.73 -4.35
N SER A 151 9.25 -1.36 -3.07
CA SER A 151 8.97 -2.34 -2.01
C SER A 151 7.77 -1.95 -1.16
N THR A 152 6.83 -2.90 -1.06
CA THR A 152 5.62 -2.86 -0.23
C THR A 152 5.00 -4.26 -0.16
N ASP A 153 3.81 -4.38 0.42
CA ASP A 153 3.05 -5.62 0.50
C ASP A 153 2.91 -6.28 -0.88
N ASN A 154 3.23 -7.56 -0.95
CA ASN A 154 3.22 -8.40 -2.15
C ASN A 154 1.94 -8.27 -2.98
N VAL A 155 0.79 -8.09 -2.33
CA VAL A 155 -0.51 -7.94 -3.00
C VAL A 155 -0.70 -6.59 -3.69
N ILE A 156 -0.14 -5.52 -3.13
CA ILE A 156 -0.14 -4.20 -3.79
C ILE A 156 0.76 -4.28 -5.02
N LEU A 157 1.94 -4.90 -4.88
CA LEU A 157 2.88 -5.09 -5.98
C LEU A 157 2.29 -5.96 -7.09
N ALA A 158 1.57 -7.03 -6.75
CA ALA A 158 0.85 -7.85 -7.72
C ALA A 158 -0.21 -7.04 -8.49
N GLY A 159 -0.94 -6.15 -7.81
CA GLY A 159 -1.88 -5.23 -8.43
C GLY A 159 -1.20 -4.25 -9.42
N LEU A 160 -0.09 -3.64 -9.00
CA LEU A 160 0.69 -2.74 -9.87
C LEU A 160 1.28 -3.46 -11.09
N ALA A 161 1.82 -4.67 -10.89
CA ALA A 161 2.33 -5.49 -11.99
C ALA A 161 1.22 -5.88 -12.98
N ALA A 162 0.05 -6.26 -12.49
CA ALA A 162 -1.09 -6.64 -13.32
C ALA A 162 -1.65 -5.46 -14.14
N GLN A 163 -1.59 -4.23 -13.64
CA GLN A 163 -1.98 -3.05 -14.42
C GLN A 163 -0.97 -2.64 -15.50
N ASN A 164 0.29 -3.06 -15.36
CA ASN A 164 1.40 -2.70 -16.24
C ASN A 164 2.02 -3.98 -16.82
N GLU A 165 1.18 -4.81 -17.46
CA GLU A 165 1.57 -6.14 -17.92
C GLU A 165 2.82 -6.11 -18.80
N GLY A 166 3.82 -6.91 -18.42
CA GLY A 166 5.07 -7.04 -19.16
C GLY A 166 6.13 -5.97 -18.85
N GLU A 167 5.79 -4.93 -18.09
CA GLU A 167 6.76 -3.90 -17.67
C GLU A 167 7.48 -4.27 -16.38
N PHE A 168 6.76 -4.87 -15.43
CA PHE A 168 7.27 -5.17 -14.09
C PHE A 168 7.06 -6.64 -13.70
N LYS A 169 7.88 -7.11 -12.75
CA LYS A 169 7.70 -8.40 -12.09
C LYS A 169 7.90 -8.27 -10.59
N VAL A 170 7.14 -9.06 -9.83
CA VAL A 170 7.34 -9.22 -8.39
C VAL A 170 8.39 -10.31 -8.17
N VAL A 171 9.37 -10.04 -7.30
CA VAL A 171 10.50 -10.94 -7.00
C VAL A 171 10.65 -11.14 -5.51
N GLY A 172 11.29 -12.25 -5.15
CA GLY A 172 11.52 -12.66 -3.77
C GLY A 172 10.26 -13.23 -3.09
N GLU A 173 10.49 -13.98 -2.02
CA GLU A 173 9.43 -14.31 -1.07
C GLU A 173 9.15 -13.09 -0.17
N PRO A 174 7.95 -13.00 0.43
CA PRO A 174 7.71 -11.95 1.42
C PRO A 174 8.68 -12.05 2.61
N PHE A 175 9.26 -10.94 3.04
CA PHE A 175 10.30 -10.89 4.09
C PHE A 175 9.83 -10.24 5.41
N THR A 176 8.52 -10.16 5.63
CA THR A 176 7.88 -9.68 6.87
C THR A 176 6.65 -10.51 7.20
#